data_AF-A0A9P6EM15-F1
#
_entry.id   AF-A0A9P6EM15-F1
#
_cell.length_a   1.000
_cell.length_b   1.000
_cell.length_c   1.000
_cell.angle_alpha   90.00
_cell.angle_beta   90.00
_cell.angle_gamma   90.00
#
_symmetry.space_group_name_H-M   'P 1'
#
loop_
_entity.id
_entity.type
_entity.pdbx_description
1 polymer ?
#
loop_
_entity_poly.entity_id
_entity_poly.type
_entity_poly.pdbx_seq_one_letter_code
_entity_poly.pdbx_strand_id
1 'polypeptide(L)'
;MDHENRCAPPTLDDRRNSMDVDKNDTGTELGEPMDLDTADAKGKLPFPGGLGPDGAMQARYIAISGVNRLTLIDLCRGYGLGVAGNMGVLRQKLEDFSGDRSRWNSFVPSKRRMHRNPQSAGVAKASSKSKKLSSQRADMVFPGRVVQPTPHLIRPLPEEAPPPQSLQRRSEILKWASGVQARLAHLVTEEEMESAASTYLARMRGNTIAPAATIPPDDSNRLQEIATSISLLSTLSNLALTTPQVLWPSLLYQQDQSLPDPSHTTPSDTTGGSSGLSAVQKDVPTRTLMFRDGTSVTFAESDVVAPPSISFANNLQKLNSMWDKNNPQYRSPLVIHGMAIPVVYWREVYASRSKSRVKGQPSLLWKPGQWKGIKNSWSEWKSIVAQFRQGSEDDFWRRFSDSSGVHLGYTAIVGRINEIKLAEDTILVQKAQAEYCDTFDTIFSYKKSGKTCLLKKASAIARKYRELKGLIDEHDEDDQWE
;
A
#
# COMPACT_ATOMS: atom_id res chain seq x y z
N MET A 1 36.44 -32.85 11.69
CA MET A 1 36.02 -33.68 10.54
C MET A 1 34.86 -32.94 9.91
N ASP A 2 35.19 -31.91 9.14
CA ASP A 2 34.23 -31.02 8.52
C ASP A 2 34.13 -31.41 7.04
N HIS A 3 33.03 -32.07 6.69
CA HIS A 3 32.72 -32.34 5.29
C HIS A 3 32.19 -31.05 4.65
N GLU A 4 33.09 -30.26 4.06
CA GLU A 4 32.74 -29.22 3.10
C GLU A 4 32.13 -29.87 1.84
N ASN A 5 30.80 -30.02 1.83
CA ASN A 5 30.04 -30.26 0.59
C ASN A 5 29.92 -28.93 -0.17
N ARG A 6 30.92 -28.62 -0.99
CA ARG A 6 30.83 -27.54 -1.98
C ARG A 6 30.05 -28.04 -3.19
N CYS A 7 28.77 -27.68 -3.27
CA CYS A 7 27.99 -27.83 -4.50
C CYS A 7 28.54 -26.89 -5.58
N ALA A 8 29.04 -27.47 -6.68
CA ALA A 8 29.45 -26.73 -7.87
C ALA A 8 28.23 -26.15 -8.61
N PRO A 9 28.33 -24.96 -9.22
CA PRO A 9 27.24 -24.38 -10.00
C PRO A 9 27.04 -25.14 -11.33
N PRO A 10 25.79 -25.28 -11.81
CA PRO A 10 25.51 -25.99 -13.05
C PRO A 10 25.92 -25.15 -14.28
N THR A 11 26.72 -25.76 -15.14
CA THR A 11 27.05 -25.31 -16.49
C THR A 11 25.80 -25.31 -17.38
N LEU A 12 25.49 -24.15 -17.97
CA LEU A 12 24.46 -23.94 -18.98
C LEU A 12 24.89 -24.59 -20.31
N ASP A 13 24.31 -25.74 -20.64
CA ASP A 13 24.42 -26.35 -21.97
C ASP A 13 23.43 -25.70 -22.95
N ASP A 14 23.99 -25.06 -23.97
CA ASP A 14 23.31 -24.53 -25.16
C ASP A 14 22.71 -25.67 -26.00
N ARG A 15 21.40 -25.92 -25.87
CA ARG A 15 20.65 -26.74 -26.84
C ARG A 15 19.85 -25.87 -27.80
N ARG A 16 20.42 -25.69 -28.99
CA ARG A 16 19.73 -25.25 -30.21
C ARG A 16 18.74 -26.32 -30.65
N ASN A 17 17.44 -26.01 -30.60
CA ASN A 17 16.42 -26.77 -31.34
C ASN A 17 16.07 -26.01 -32.62
N SER A 18 16.68 -26.47 -33.71
CA SER A 18 16.23 -26.26 -35.08
C SER A 18 15.04 -27.18 -35.34
N MET A 19 13.90 -26.65 -35.73
CA MET A 19 12.83 -27.43 -36.35
C MET A 19 12.38 -26.72 -37.63
N ASP A 20 12.73 -27.37 -38.73
CA ASP A 20 12.18 -27.18 -40.06
C ASP A 20 10.66 -27.44 -40.04
N VAL A 21 9.91 -26.60 -40.75
CA VAL A 21 8.50 -26.86 -41.07
C VAL A 21 8.32 -26.77 -42.57
N ASP A 22 7.93 -27.91 -43.13
CA ASP A 22 7.69 -28.15 -44.54
C ASP A 22 6.59 -27.25 -45.13
N LYS A 23 6.89 -26.77 -46.33
CA LYS A 23 5.94 -26.17 -47.27
C LYS A 23 5.10 -27.29 -47.86
N ASN A 24 3.77 -27.16 -47.82
CA ASN A 24 2.92 -27.83 -48.78
C ASN A 24 2.03 -26.83 -49.50
N ASP A 25 2.29 -26.79 -50.80
CA ASP A 25 1.68 -26.05 -51.90
C ASP A 25 0.56 -26.92 -52.47
N THR A 26 -0.65 -26.39 -52.65
CA THR A 26 -1.65 -26.94 -53.58
C THR A 26 -2.64 -25.87 -54.03
N GLY A 27 -2.68 -25.63 -55.34
CA GLY A 27 -3.93 -25.69 -56.09
C GLY A 27 -4.63 -24.37 -56.41
N THR A 28 -4.17 -23.72 -57.46
CA THR A 28 -4.89 -22.68 -58.22
C THR A 28 -6.04 -23.30 -59.03
N GLU A 29 -7.28 -22.83 -58.83
CA GLU A 29 -8.38 -23.05 -59.78
C GLU A 29 -9.12 -21.72 -60.02
N LEU A 30 -9.25 -21.34 -61.30
CA LEU A 30 -9.85 -20.11 -61.81
C LEU A 30 -11.37 -20.27 -61.92
N GLY A 31 -12.14 -19.35 -61.33
CA GLY A 31 -13.59 -19.28 -61.52
C GLY A 31 -14.24 -18.03 -60.91
N GLU A 32 -14.49 -17.04 -61.77
CA GLU A 32 -15.53 -15.98 -61.73
C GLU A 32 -15.56 -14.91 -60.60
N PRO A 33 -15.93 -13.64 -60.92
CA PRO A 33 -15.88 -12.52 -59.99
C PRO A 33 -17.21 -12.34 -59.25
N MET A 34 -17.32 -12.82 -58.01
CA MET A 34 -18.45 -12.52 -57.14
C MET A 34 -17.99 -12.12 -55.73
N ASP A 35 -18.40 -10.91 -55.33
CA ASP A 35 -18.56 -10.34 -53.99
C ASP A 35 -17.58 -10.68 -52.85
N LEU A 36 -16.93 -9.61 -52.36
CA LEU A 36 -16.02 -9.52 -51.21
C LEU A 36 -16.52 -10.25 -49.94
N ASP A 37 -15.81 -11.33 -49.59
CA ASP A 37 -15.44 -11.84 -48.26
C ASP A 37 -16.34 -11.51 -47.05
N THR A 38 -17.33 -12.37 -46.76
CA THR A 38 -18.10 -12.39 -45.50
C THR A 38 -17.74 -13.57 -44.56
N ALA A 39 -16.80 -14.43 -44.94
CA ALA A 39 -16.47 -15.65 -44.17
C ALA A 39 -15.77 -15.38 -42.81
N ASP A 40 -15.06 -14.25 -42.67
CA ASP A 40 -14.33 -13.87 -41.44
C ASP A 40 -15.18 -13.10 -40.39
N ALA A 41 -16.50 -13.01 -40.62
CA ALA A 41 -17.42 -12.32 -39.72
C ALA A 41 -17.97 -13.20 -38.59
N LYS A 42 -17.69 -14.51 -38.60
CA LYS A 42 -18.27 -15.46 -37.63
C LYS A 42 -17.72 -15.21 -36.22
N GLY A 43 -18.51 -14.50 -35.40
CA GLY A 43 -18.19 -14.19 -34.00
C GLY A 43 -17.71 -12.76 -33.72
N LYS A 44 -17.71 -11.87 -34.73
CA LYS A 44 -17.48 -10.43 -34.51
C LYS A 44 -18.81 -9.71 -34.38
N LEU A 45 -18.95 -8.89 -33.34
CA LEU A 45 -20.14 -8.10 -33.08
C LEU A 45 -19.94 -6.67 -33.59
N PRO A 46 -20.94 -6.07 -34.25
CA PRO A 46 -20.81 -4.73 -34.79
C PRO A 46 -20.99 -3.68 -33.68
N PHE A 47 -20.15 -2.66 -33.68
CA PHE A 47 -20.17 -1.54 -32.73
C PHE A 47 -20.14 -0.21 -33.48
N PRO A 48 -20.63 0.88 -32.86
CA PRO A 48 -20.54 2.21 -33.44
C PRO A 48 -19.07 2.65 -33.54
N GLY A 49 -18.61 2.89 -34.76
CA GLY A 49 -17.28 3.42 -35.09
C GLY A 49 -17.30 4.93 -35.34
N GLY A 50 -16.29 5.43 -36.05
CA GLY A 50 -16.21 6.82 -36.46
C GLY A 50 -17.32 7.21 -37.43
N LEU A 51 -17.55 8.53 -37.57
CA LEU A 51 -18.39 9.07 -38.64
C LEU A 51 -17.60 8.96 -39.95
N GLY A 52 -18.18 8.30 -40.95
CA GLY A 52 -17.66 8.25 -42.31
C GLY A 52 -17.71 9.61 -43.00
N PRO A 53 -17.13 9.72 -44.22
CA PRO A 53 -17.14 10.96 -45.00
C PRO A 53 -18.55 11.42 -45.40
N ASP A 54 -19.51 10.50 -45.43
CA ASP A 54 -20.94 10.72 -45.65
C ASP A 54 -21.69 11.20 -44.39
N GLY A 55 -21.00 11.29 -43.25
CA GLY A 55 -21.61 11.59 -41.96
C GLY A 55 -22.43 10.42 -41.39
N ALA A 56 -22.42 9.25 -42.04
CA ALA A 56 -23.03 8.04 -41.50
C ALA A 56 -22.08 7.40 -40.47
N MET A 57 -22.64 6.73 -39.48
CA MET A 57 -21.85 6.02 -38.48
C MET A 57 -21.33 4.72 -39.09
N GLN A 58 -20.01 4.57 -39.20
CA GLN A 58 -19.39 3.34 -39.68
C GLN A 58 -19.46 2.26 -38.59
N ALA A 59 -19.86 1.04 -38.94
CA ALA A 59 -19.82 -0.08 -38.00
C ALA A 59 -18.40 -0.67 -37.91
N ARG A 60 -17.88 -0.85 -36.69
CA ARG A 60 -16.63 -1.56 -36.41
C ARG A 60 -16.94 -2.94 -35.82
N TYR A 61 -16.36 -3.99 -36.39
CA TYR A 61 -16.58 -5.36 -35.93
C TYR A 61 -15.52 -5.79 -34.91
N ILE A 62 -15.93 -6.15 -33.69
CA ILE A 62 -15.03 -6.53 -32.59
C ILE A 62 -15.36 -7.95 -32.11
N ALA A 63 -14.36 -8.83 -32.00
CA ALA A 63 -14.52 -10.16 -31.42
C ALA A 63 -14.44 -10.08 -29.89
N ILE A 64 -15.56 -10.27 -29.17
CA ILE A 64 -15.64 -10.07 -27.71
C ILE A 64 -15.21 -11.32 -26.91
N SER A 65 -15.33 -12.50 -27.51
CA SER A 65 -15.11 -13.81 -26.85
C SER A 65 -13.67 -14.00 -26.35
N GLY A 66 -12.67 -13.41 -27.03
CA GLY A 66 -11.24 -13.52 -26.71
C GLY A 66 -10.65 -12.38 -25.90
N VAL A 67 -11.43 -11.34 -25.56
CA VAL A 67 -10.87 -10.11 -24.99
C VAL A 67 -10.70 -10.21 -23.46
N ASN A 68 -9.58 -9.68 -22.95
CA ASN A 68 -9.31 -9.54 -21.52
C ASN A 68 -10.36 -8.63 -20.83
N ARG A 69 -10.67 -8.91 -19.56
CA ARG A 69 -11.61 -8.14 -18.72
C ARG A 69 -11.31 -6.64 -18.69
N LEU A 70 -10.05 -6.22 -18.64
CA LEU A 70 -9.70 -4.78 -18.65
C LEU A 70 -10.18 -4.09 -19.92
N THR A 71 -9.95 -4.69 -21.08
CA THR A 71 -10.42 -4.18 -22.37
C THR A 71 -11.94 -4.20 -22.46
N LEU A 72 -12.63 -5.20 -21.88
CA LEU A 72 -14.11 -5.19 -21.80
C LEU A 72 -14.63 -4.02 -20.95
N ILE A 73 -13.94 -3.68 -19.84
CA ILE A 73 -14.27 -2.52 -19.01
C ILE A 73 -14.08 -1.23 -19.80
N ASP A 74 -12.98 -1.10 -20.55
CA ASP A 74 -12.70 0.08 -21.36
C ASP A 74 -13.72 0.24 -22.50
N LEU A 75 -14.12 -0.86 -23.15
CA LEU A 75 -15.20 -0.86 -24.14
C LEU A 75 -16.54 -0.44 -23.51
N CYS A 76 -16.91 -1.03 -22.36
CA CYS A 76 -18.11 -0.63 -21.64
C CYS A 76 -18.09 0.86 -21.28
N ARG A 77 -16.96 1.37 -20.78
CA ARG A 77 -16.80 2.79 -20.44
C ARG A 77 -16.90 3.70 -21.67
N GLY A 78 -16.30 3.30 -22.80
CA GLY A 78 -16.36 4.02 -24.07
C GLY A 78 -17.79 4.16 -24.59
N TYR A 79 -18.60 3.11 -24.44
CA TYR A 79 -20.02 3.11 -24.79
C TYR A 79 -20.94 3.46 -23.60
N GLY A 80 -20.44 4.13 -22.56
CA GLY A 80 -21.23 4.59 -21.41
C GLY A 80 -22.06 3.50 -20.70
N LEU A 81 -21.67 2.23 -20.83
CA LEU A 81 -22.28 1.10 -20.14
C LEU A 81 -21.68 0.97 -18.74
N GLY A 82 -22.49 0.51 -17.77
CA GLY A 82 -22.03 0.33 -16.40
C GLY A 82 -20.95 -0.75 -16.28
N VAL A 83 -19.80 -0.42 -15.66
CA VAL A 83 -18.60 -1.28 -15.57
C VAL A 83 -18.61 -2.35 -14.46
N ALA A 84 -19.70 -2.45 -13.70
CA ALA A 84 -19.84 -3.46 -12.66
C ALA A 84 -20.25 -4.83 -13.23
N GLY A 85 -19.64 -5.90 -12.73
CA GLY A 85 -19.96 -7.28 -13.08
C GLY A 85 -18.73 -8.21 -13.20
N ASN A 86 -19.02 -9.51 -13.26
CA ASN A 86 -18.06 -10.52 -13.70
C ASN A 86 -17.86 -10.42 -15.23
N MET A 87 -16.93 -11.20 -15.79
CA MET A 87 -16.61 -11.14 -17.22
C MET A 87 -17.82 -11.47 -18.12
N GLY A 88 -18.67 -12.40 -17.71
CA GLY A 88 -19.89 -12.75 -18.44
C GLY A 88 -20.90 -11.60 -18.50
N VAL A 89 -21.12 -10.89 -17.39
CA VAL A 89 -22.00 -9.71 -17.34
C VAL A 89 -21.51 -8.58 -18.25
N LEU A 90 -20.18 -8.37 -18.31
CA LEU A 90 -19.61 -7.35 -19.22
C LEU A 90 -19.79 -7.74 -20.69
N ARG A 91 -19.63 -9.03 -21.04
CA ARG A 91 -19.87 -9.54 -22.40
C ARG A 91 -21.34 -9.39 -22.79
N GLN A 92 -22.26 -9.83 -21.93
CA GLN A 92 -23.70 -9.70 -22.15
C GLN A 92 -24.10 -8.25 -22.40
N LYS A 93 -23.61 -7.30 -21.58
CA LYS A 93 -23.89 -5.88 -21.78
C LYS A 93 -23.43 -5.34 -23.14
N LEU A 94 -22.28 -5.80 -23.62
CA LEU A 94 -21.76 -5.41 -24.92
C LEU A 94 -22.51 -6.09 -26.08
N GLU A 95 -22.94 -7.34 -25.89
CA GLU A 95 -23.81 -8.08 -26.81
C GLU A 95 -25.18 -7.41 -26.94
N ASP A 96 -25.83 -7.10 -25.82
CA ASP A 96 -27.12 -6.38 -25.78
C ASP A 96 -27.01 -5.00 -26.45
N PHE A 97 -25.92 -4.27 -26.20
CA PHE A 97 -25.67 -2.97 -26.82
C PHE A 97 -25.37 -3.08 -28.32
N SER A 98 -24.69 -4.12 -28.76
CA SER A 98 -24.41 -4.39 -30.18
C SER A 98 -25.69 -4.74 -30.96
N GLY A 99 -26.63 -5.45 -30.32
CA GLY A 99 -27.93 -5.78 -30.91
C GLY A 99 -28.86 -4.58 -31.08
N ASP A 100 -28.76 -3.57 -30.21
CA ASP A 100 -29.64 -2.39 -30.21
C ASP A 100 -29.03 -1.22 -31.01
N ARG A 101 -29.10 -1.31 -32.34
CA ARG A 101 -28.63 -0.24 -33.26
C ARG A 101 -29.32 1.10 -33.03
N SER A 102 -30.55 1.11 -32.51
CA SER A 102 -31.30 2.35 -32.23
C SER A 102 -30.60 3.20 -31.17
N ARG A 103 -29.93 2.57 -30.21
CA ARG A 103 -29.16 3.26 -29.16
C ARG A 103 -27.85 3.87 -29.67
N TRP A 104 -27.34 3.45 -30.82
CA TRP A 104 -26.08 3.97 -31.35
C TRP A 104 -26.19 5.47 -31.70
N ASN A 105 -27.36 5.91 -32.17
CA ASN A 105 -27.62 7.32 -32.47
C ASN A 105 -27.52 8.23 -31.24
N SER A 106 -27.73 7.69 -30.02
CA SER A 106 -27.53 8.44 -28.78
C SER A 106 -26.06 8.64 -28.40
N PHE A 107 -25.16 7.83 -28.99
CA PHE A 107 -23.73 7.83 -28.72
C PHE A 107 -22.92 8.72 -29.64
N VAL A 108 -23.47 9.14 -30.78
CA VAL A 108 -22.89 10.27 -31.52
C VAL A 108 -22.79 11.41 -30.52
N PRO A 109 -21.61 11.99 -30.29
CA PRO A 109 -21.47 13.14 -29.42
C PRO A 109 -22.38 14.24 -29.98
N SER A 110 -23.61 14.29 -29.49
CA SER A 110 -24.60 15.28 -29.88
C SER A 110 -23.90 16.60 -29.65
N LYS A 111 -23.73 17.38 -30.74
CA LYS A 111 -22.96 18.62 -30.79
C LYS A 111 -23.17 19.31 -29.45
N ARG A 112 -22.21 19.13 -28.54
CA ARG A 112 -22.37 19.61 -27.17
C ARG A 112 -22.42 21.11 -27.36
N ARG A 113 -23.63 21.67 -27.30
CA ARG A 113 -23.87 23.10 -27.40
C ARG A 113 -22.98 23.66 -26.31
N MET A 114 -21.85 24.25 -26.69
CA MET A 114 -20.93 24.81 -25.72
C MET A 114 -21.80 25.72 -24.88
N HIS A 115 -21.89 25.45 -23.59
CA HIS A 115 -22.72 26.20 -22.66
C HIS A 115 -22.08 27.58 -22.45
N ARG A 116 -21.93 28.36 -23.53
CA ARG A 116 -21.91 29.80 -23.46
C ARG A 116 -23.35 30.16 -23.16
N ASN A 117 -23.60 30.41 -21.88
CA ASN A 117 -24.78 31.15 -21.47
C ASN A 117 -24.97 32.31 -22.45
N PRO A 118 -26.19 32.57 -22.95
CA PRO A 118 -26.46 33.85 -23.58
C PRO A 118 -26.04 34.92 -22.58
N GLN A 119 -25.01 35.71 -22.94
CA GLN A 119 -24.69 36.92 -22.21
C GLN A 119 -25.86 37.88 -22.44
N SER A 120 -26.89 37.76 -21.61
CA SER A 120 -27.85 38.83 -21.43
C SER A 120 -27.06 40.04 -20.96
N ALA A 121 -26.98 41.05 -21.83
CA ALA A 121 -26.49 42.37 -21.49
C ALA A 121 -27.22 42.84 -20.22
N GLY A 122 -26.49 43.02 -19.12
CA GLY A 122 -27.11 43.40 -17.86
C GLY A 122 -26.14 43.43 -16.68
N VAL A 123 -25.53 44.61 -16.50
CA VAL A 123 -25.05 45.19 -15.23
C VAL A 123 -23.95 44.43 -14.47
N ALA A 124 -22.75 45.01 -14.53
CA ALA A 124 -21.58 44.63 -13.78
C ALA A 124 -21.81 44.69 -12.26
N LYS A 125 -21.56 43.56 -11.58
CA LYS A 125 -21.15 43.56 -10.17
C LYS A 125 -19.79 42.87 -10.07
N ALA A 126 -18.79 43.64 -9.67
CA ALA A 126 -17.44 43.19 -9.42
C ALA A 126 -17.43 42.20 -8.25
N SER A 127 -17.27 40.91 -8.52
CA SER A 127 -16.86 39.93 -7.51
C SER A 127 -15.46 39.44 -7.89
N SER A 128 -14.46 39.85 -7.10
CA SER A 128 -13.07 39.43 -7.19
C SER A 128 -12.93 37.95 -6.82
N LYS A 129 -13.25 37.04 -7.74
CA LYS A 129 -12.87 35.64 -7.60
C LYS A 129 -11.40 35.50 -8.01
N SER A 130 -10.58 35.21 -7.00
CA SER A 130 -9.15 34.88 -7.11
C SER A 130 -8.86 34.03 -8.35
N LYS A 131 -8.05 34.56 -9.27
CA LYS A 131 -7.47 33.79 -10.39
C LYS A 131 -6.68 32.63 -9.77
N LYS A 132 -6.98 31.40 -10.20
CA LYS A 132 -6.20 30.23 -9.80
C LYS A 132 -4.71 30.48 -10.07
N LEU A 133 -3.88 30.23 -9.06
CA LEU A 133 -2.45 30.53 -9.04
C LEU A 133 -1.68 29.93 -10.23
N SER A 134 -2.18 28.84 -10.80
CA SER A 134 -1.63 28.23 -12.02
C SER A 134 -1.80 29.10 -13.28
N SER A 135 -2.94 29.80 -13.41
CA SER A 135 -3.17 30.72 -14.51
C SER A 135 -2.29 31.96 -14.37
N GLN A 136 -2.06 32.42 -13.14
CA GLN A 136 -1.18 33.54 -12.86
C GLN A 136 0.28 33.22 -13.18
N ARG A 137 0.75 32.01 -12.85
CA ARG A 137 2.08 31.53 -13.28
C ARG A 137 2.19 31.41 -14.80
N ALA A 138 1.16 30.90 -15.48
CA ALA A 138 1.17 30.81 -16.94
C ALA A 138 1.21 32.20 -17.61
N ASP A 139 0.47 33.17 -17.08
CA ASP A 139 0.47 34.56 -17.55
C ASP A 139 1.85 35.22 -17.33
N MET A 140 2.57 34.90 -16.23
CA MET A 140 3.91 35.40 -15.97
C MET A 140 4.98 34.80 -16.89
N VAL A 141 4.88 33.51 -17.21
CA VAL A 141 5.87 32.83 -18.07
C VAL A 141 5.64 33.15 -19.55
N PHE A 142 4.39 33.42 -19.95
CA PHE A 142 4.04 33.68 -21.36
C PHE A 142 3.19 34.95 -21.52
N PRO A 143 3.75 36.15 -21.27
CA PRO A 143 3.02 37.40 -21.50
C PRO A 143 2.68 37.55 -22.99
N GLY A 144 1.40 37.77 -23.30
CA GLY A 144 0.90 37.91 -24.68
C GLY A 144 0.29 36.67 -25.30
N ARG A 145 0.12 35.57 -24.55
CA ARG A 145 -0.54 34.36 -25.06
C ARG A 145 -2.04 34.59 -25.29
N VAL A 146 -2.44 34.82 -26.54
CA VAL A 146 -3.84 34.69 -26.98
C VAL A 146 -4.18 33.20 -26.92
N VAL A 147 -4.79 32.75 -25.82
CA VAL A 147 -5.30 31.37 -25.70
C VAL A 147 -6.52 31.26 -26.61
N GLN A 148 -6.29 30.95 -27.88
CA GLN A 148 -7.33 30.33 -28.69
C GLN A 148 -7.53 28.91 -28.15
N PRO A 149 -8.72 28.56 -27.63
CA PRO A 149 -8.98 27.20 -27.19
C PRO A 149 -8.93 26.30 -28.42
N THR A 150 -7.81 25.59 -28.58
CA THR A 150 -7.68 24.57 -29.60
C THR A 150 -8.73 23.50 -29.28
N PRO A 151 -9.70 23.23 -30.15
CA PRO A 151 -10.66 22.16 -29.92
C PRO A 151 -9.88 20.86 -29.73
N HIS A 152 -10.08 20.21 -28.58
CA HIS A 152 -9.45 18.93 -28.28
C HIS A 152 -9.97 17.90 -29.28
N LEU A 153 -9.23 17.70 -30.39
CA LEU A 153 -9.44 16.57 -31.27
C LEU A 153 -9.26 15.31 -30.42
N ILE A 154 -10.27 14.44 -30.45
CA ILE A 154 -10.22 13.11 -29.86
C ILE A 154 -9.00 12.44 -30.46
N ARG A 155 -8.01 12.14 -29.62
CA ARG A 155 -6.81 11.43 -30.04
C ARG A 155 -7.26 10.05 -30.55
N PRO A 156 -7.05 9.72 -31.83
CA PRO A 156 -7.37 8.39 -32.33
C PRO A 156 -6.63 7.36 -31.48
N LEU A 157 -7.32 6.29 -31.07
CA LEU A 157 -6.65 5.15 -30.48
C LEU A 157 -5.59 4.65 -31.48
N PRO A 158 -4.35 4.33 -31.07
CA PRO A 158 -3.31 3.87 -31.99
C PRO A 158 -3.79 2.60 -32.68
N GLU A 159 -4.07 2.67 -33.98
CA GLU A 159 -4.59 1.55 -34.78
C GLU A 159 -3.48 0.74 -35.46
N GLU A 160 -2.23 1.19 -35.38
CA GLU A 160 -1.07 0.42 -35.84
C GLU A 160 -0.09 0.19 -34.69
N ALA A 161 0.34 -1.06 -34.54
CA ALA A 161 1.54 -1.37 -33.79
C ALA A 161 2.66 -0.47 -34.34
N PRO A 162 3.46 0.19 -33.47
CA PRO A 162 4.56 1.01 -33.93
C PRO A 162 5.41 0.18 -34.89
N PRO A 163 5.80 0.74 -36.06
CA PRO A 163 6.57 0.00 -37.06
C PRO A 163 7.76 -0.67 -36.37
N PRO A 164 8.10 -1.91 -36.74
CA PRO A 164 9.20 -2.64 -36.11
C PRO A 164 10.40 -1.73 -36.07
N GLN A 165 10.85 -1.42 -34.85
CA GLN A 165 11.96 -0.49 -34.64
C GLN A 165 13.11 -0.96 -35.52
N SER A 166 13.63 -0.06 -36.36
CA SER A 166 14.73 -0.40 -37.27
C SER A 166 15.86 -1.04 -36.45
N LEU A 167 16.49 -2.09 -37.00
CA LEU A 167 17.58 -2.79 -36.33
C LEU A 167 18.68 -1.84 -35.84
N GLN A 168 18.87 -0.73 -36.56
CA GLN A 168 19.77 0.36 -36.20
C GLN A 168 19.38 1.07 -34.90
N ARG A 169 18.10 1.38 -34.68
CA ARG A 169 17.66 1.99 -33.42
C ARG A 169 17.83 1.03 -32.25
N ARG A 170 17.61 -0.27 -32.48
CA ARG A 170 17.82 -1.32 -31.47
C ARG A 170 19.30 -1.46 -31.10
N SER A 171 20.21 -1.39 -32.07
CA SER A 171 21.65 -1.45 -31.81
C SER A 171 22.17 -0.18 -31.11
N GLU A 172 21.62 1.00 -31.42
CA GLU A 172 21.92 2.25 -30.70
C GLU A 172 21.50 2.18 -29.22
N ILE A 173 20.32 1.64 -28.93
CA ILE A 173 19.84 1.44 -27.55
C ILE A 173 20.74 0.47 -26.79
N LEU A 174 21.12 -0.65 -27.41
CA LEU A 174 22.03 -1.63 -26.80
C LEU A 174 23.42 -1.04 -26.54
N LYS A 175 23.97 -0.28 -27.50
CA LYS A 175 25.25 0.42 -27.35
C LYS A 175 25.21 1.44 -26.21
N TRP A 176 24.12 2.19 -26.08
CA TRP A 176 23.91 3.11 -24.96
C TRP A 176 23.84 2.36 -23.62
N ALA A 177 23.07 1.26 -23.55
CA ALA A 177 22.93 0.46 -22.34
C ALA A 177 24.27 -0.13 -21.86
N SER A 178 25.07 -0.69 -22.78
CA SER A 178 26.42 -1.18 -22.46
C SER A 178 27.33 -0.06 -21.94
N GLY A 179 27.24 1.14 -22.50
CA GLY A 179 28.02 2.30 -22.05
C GLY A 179 27.58 2.84 -20.69
N VAL A 180 26.31 2.65 -20.28
CA VAL A 180 25.84 2.96 -18.93
C VAL A 180 26.34 1.89 -17.94
N GLN A 181 26.27 0.61 -18.30
CA GLN A 181 26.72 -0.49 -17.46
C GLN A 181 28.24 -0.42 -17.18
N ALA A 182 29.06 -0.10 -18.18
CA ALA A 182 30.50 0.09 -18.00
C ALA A 182 30.84 1.27 -17.07
N ARG A 183 30.04 2.35 -17.08
CA ARG A 183 30.22 3.49 -16.17
C ARG A 183 29.80 3.16 -14.73
N LEU A 184 28.77 2.33 -14.56
CA LEU A 184 28.33 1.89 -13.24
C LEU A 184 29.25 0.83 -12.62
N ALA A 185 29.90 -0.01 -13.44
CA ALA A 185 30.84 -1.02 -12.97
C ALA A 185 32.08 -0.43 -12.26
N HIS A 186 32.44 0.82 -12.56
CA HIS A 186 33.55 1.51 -11.89
C HIS A 186 33.16 2.20 -10.58
N LEU A 187 31.86 2.34 -10.28
CA LEU A 187 31.36 3.06 -9.10
C LEU A 187 30.95 2.14 -7.94
N VAL A 188 31.03 0.83 -8.13
CA VAL A 188 30.86 -0.14 -7.03
C VAL A 188 32.21 -0.81 -6.86
N THR A 189 33.06 -0.23 -6.02
CA THR A 189 34.29 -0.89 -5.60
C THR A 189 33.92 -2.11 -4.77
N GLU A 190 34.56 -3.24 -5.07
CA GLU A 190 34.40 -4.51 -4.35
C GLU A 190 34.56 -4.33 -2.84
N GLU A 191 35.42 -3.38 -2.45
CA GLU A 191 35.69 -2.93 -1.08
C GLU A 191 34.47 -2.30 -0.38
N GLU A 192 33.61 -1.55 -1.08
CA GLU A 192 32.37 -1.01 -0.50
C GLU A 192 31.33 -2.12 -0.27
N MET A 193 31.31 -3.12 -1.16
CA MET A 193 30.41 -4.27 -1.04
C MET A 193 30.85 -5.21 0.09
N GLU A 194 32.16 -5.43 0.26
CA GLU A 194 32.73 -6.19 1.37
C GLU A 194 32.58 -5.46 2.71
N SER A 195 32.76 -4.13 2.74
CA SER A 195 32.53 -3.31 3.93
C SER A 195 31.06 -3.32 4.37
N ALA A 196 30.12 -3.25 3.41
CA ALA A 196 28.69 -3.37 3.68
C ALA A 196 28.32 -4.78 4.19
N ALA A 197 28.90 -5.84 3.61
CA ALA A 197 28.69 -7.22 4.04
C ALA A 197 29.29 -7.49 5.43
N SER A 198 30.47 -6.95 5.73
CA SER A 198 31.14 -7.06 7.03
C SER A 198 30.36 -6.33 8.14
N THR A 199 29.90 -5.11 7.85
CA THR A 199 29.04 -4.33 8.75
C THR A 199 27.72 -5.06 9.03
N TYR A 200 27.13 -5.71 8.02
CA TYR A 200 25.93 -6.53 8.18
C TYR A 200 26.18 -7.77 9.07
N LEU A 201 27.30 -8.48 8.89
CA LEU A 201 27.66 -9.64 9.72
C LEU A 201 27.98 -9.27 11.17
N ALA A 202 28.66 -8.15 11.39
CA ALA A 202 28.90 -7.61 12.74
C ALA A 202 27.57 -7.27 13.46
N ARG A 203 26.60 -6.73 12.72
CA ARG A 203 25.25 -6.42 13.23
C ARG A 203 24.47 -7.65 13.63
N MET A 204 24.62 -8.76 12.91
CA MET A 204 23.95 -10.03 13.22
C MET A 204 24.56 -10.76 14.44
N ARG A 205 25.82 -10.50 14.78
CA ARG A 205 26.49 -11.13 15.95
C ARG A 205 26.25 -10.41 17.28
N GLY A 206 25.77 -9.16 17.25
CA GLY A 206 25.63 -8.30 18.43
C GLY A 206 24.51 -8.67 19.44
N ASN A 207 23.77 -9.77 19.24
CA ASN A 207 22.64 -10.14 20.10
C ASN A 207 22.89 -11.35 21.03
N THR A 208 24.15 -11.77 21.19
CA THR A 208 24.50 -12.83 22.16
C THR A 208 25.17 -12.18 23.36
N ILE A 209 24.51 -12.25 24.53
CA ILE A 209 25.09 -11.90 25.83
C ILE A 209 26.42 -12.67 25.97
N ALA A 210 27.54 -11.95 25.98
CA ALA A 210 28.85 -12.55 26.18
C ALA A 210 28.94 -13.10 27.62
N PRO A 211 29.39 -14.35 27.82
CA PRO A 211 29.70 -14.84 29.16
C PRO A 211 30.94 -14.11 29.69
N ALA A 212 30.89 -13.79 30.99
CA ALA A 212 31.90 -13.05 31.73
C ALA A 212 33.32 -13.56 31.45
N ALA A 213 34.13 -12.71 30.81
CA ALA A 213 35.56 -12.89 30.73
C ALA A 213 36.23 -12.27 31.96
N THR A 214 37.01 -13.09 32.63
CA THR A 214 37.86 -12.84 33.80
C THR A 214 38.70 -11.56 33.65
N ILE A 215 38.56 -10.65 34.61
CA ILE A 215 39.33 -9.40 34.73
C ILE A 215 40.72 -9.73 35.31
N PRO A 216 41.83 -9.22 34.74
CA PRO A 216 43.17 -9.34 35.29
C PRO A 216 43.36 -8.43 36.52
N PRO A 217 44.14 -8.85 37.54
CA PRO A 217 44.31 -8.10 38.77
C PRO A 217 45.42 -7.05 38.65
N ASP A 218 45.12 -5.82 38.23
CA ASP A 218 46.03 -4.68 38.49
C ASP A 218 45.37 -3.28 38.43
N ASP A 219 44.20 -3.09 39.06
CA ASP A 219 43.56 -1.76 39.14
C ASP A 219 42.87 -1.50 40.49
N SER A 220 43.42 -2.03 41.59
CA SER A 220 42.85 -1.88 42.94
C SER A 220 43.06 -0.49 43.55
N ASN A 221 43.95 0.34 43.01
CA ASN A 221 44.31 1.63 43.62
C ASN A 221 43.47 2.83 43.16
N ARG A 222 42.66 2.71 42.09
CA ARG A 222 41.83 3.83 41.60
C ARG A 222 40.41 3.89 42.18
N LEU A 223 39.90 2.81 42.76
CA LEU A 223 38.54 2.78 43.34
C LEU A 223 38.46 3.30 44.78
N GLN A 224 39.57 3.42 45.51
CA GLN A 224 39.58 4.08 46.82
C GLN A 224 39.58 5.61 46.72
N GLU A 225 40.08 6.18 45.63
CA GLU A 225 40.14 7.64 45.42
C GLU A 225 38.76 8.24 45.03
N ILE A 226 37.90 7.43 44.41
CA ILE A 226 36.50 7.82 44.10
C ILE A 226 35.61 7.69 45.34
N ALA A 227 35.88 6.73 46.24
CA ALA A 227 35.11 6.52 47.46
C ALA A 227 35.28 7.65 48.50
N THR A 228 36.46 8.27 48.57
CA THR A 228 36.70 9.43 49.47
C THR A 228 36.09 10.73 48.94
N SER A 229 35.93 10.85 47.62
CA SER A 229 35.33 12.03 46.98
C SER A 229 33.80 12.12 47.16
N ILE A 230 33.12 10.99 47.36
CA ILE A 230 31.65 10.94 47.52
C ILE A 230 31.22 11.25 48.98
N SER A 231 32.12 11.14 49.96
CA SER A 231 31.79 11.41 51.38
C SER A 231 31.74 12.89 51.76
N LEU A 232 32.16 13.82 50.89
CA LEU A 232 32.15 15.27 51.17
C LEU A 232 30.93 16.02 50.63
N LEU A 233 30.02 15.36 49.92
CA LEU A 233 28.78 15.98 49.41
C LEU A 233 27.53 15.69 50.27
N SER A 234 27.69 14.98 51.38
CA SER A 234 26.58 14.49 52.22
C SER A 234 26.21 15.39 53.41
N THR A 235 26.86 16.54 53.62
CA THR A 235 26.69 17.34 54.85
C THR A 235 25.90 18.65 54.70
N LEU A 236 25.24 18.92 53.56
CA LEU A 236 24.39 20.11 53.41
C LEU A 236 23.03 19.75 52.82
N SER A 237 22.16 19.13 53.61
CA SER A 237 20.72 19.03 53.32
C SER A 237 19.93 18.82 54.61
N ASN A 238 19.78 19.89 55.39
CA ASN A 238 18.74 20.01 56.41
C ASN A 238 18.28 21.47 56.44
N LEU A 239 17.29 21.80 55.60
CA LEU A 239 16.42 22.97 55.78
C LEU A 239 15.08 22.72 55.07
N ALA A 240 14.07 22.54 55.92
CA ALA A 240 12.65 22.86 55.79
C ALA A 240 11.94 22.69 54.42
N LEU A 241 11.05 21.70 54.43
CA LEU A 241 9.86 21.54 53.60
C LEU A 241 8.92 22.77 53.69
N THR A 242 8.64 23.41 52.57
CA THR A 242 7.33 24.02 52.27
C THR A 242 7.07 23.90 50.78
N THR A 243 6.23 22.94 50.39
CA THR A 243 5.77 22.72 49.02
C THR A 243 4.46 23.49 48.82
N PRO A 244 4.33 24.41 47.83
CA PRO A 244 3.02 24.92 47.44
C PRO A 244 2.29 23.88 46.60
N GLN A 245 1.07 23.54 47.01
CA GLN A 245 0.11 22.78 46.23
C GLN A 245 -0.19 23.52 44.92
N VAL A 246 0.25 22.96 43.79
CA VAL A 246 -0.20 23.38 42.46
C VAL A 246 -1.49 22.62 42.16
N LEU A 247 -2.61 23.30 42.38
CA LEU A 247 -3.93 22.89 41.91
C LEU A 247 -3.94 22.98 40.37
N TRP A 248 -4.05 21.83 39.71
CA TRP A 248 -4.35 21.76 38.28
C TRP A 248 -5.82 22.15 38.07
N PRO A 249 -6.15 23.13 37.22
CA PRO A 249 -7.53 23.41 36.88
C PRO A 249 -8.07 22.26 36.04
N SER A 250 -9.04 21.53 36.60
CA SER A 250 -9.91 20.67 35.81
C SER A 250 -10.75 21.56 34.89
N LEU A 251 -10.31 21.69 33.63
CA LEU A 251 -11.16 22.23 32.57
C LEU A 251 -12.22 21.17 32.24
N LEU A 252 -13.36 21.31 32.92
CA LEU A 252 -14.65 20.77 32.52
C LEU A 252 -14.89 21.08 31.04
N TYR A 253 -14.85 20.03 30.22
CA TYR A 253 -15.47 20.05 28.90
C TYR A 253 -16.97 19.90 29.12
N GLN A 254 -17.63 21.00 29.46
CA GLN A 254 -19.07 21.07 29.65
C GLN A 254 -19.73 21.18 28.27
N GLN A 255 -20.16 20.02 27.75
CA GLN A 255 -21.02 19.97 26.58
C GLN A 255 -22.44 20.35 27.02
N ASP A 256 -22.82 21.57 26.71
CA ASP A 256 -24.15 22.14 26.92
C ASP A 256 -25.18 21.37 26.09
N GLN A 257 -25.93 20.48 26.74
CA GLN A 257 -27.22 20.01 26.26
C GLN A 257 -28.29 20.49 27.24
N SER A 258 -28.96 21.55 26.85
CA SER A 258 -30.18 22.03 27.47
C SER A 258 -31.32 21.03 27.23
N LEU A 259 -31.85 20.48 28.33
CA LEU A 259 -33.16 19.83 28.37
C LEU A 259 -34.07 20.65 29.31
N PRO A 260 -35.36 20.80 28.98
CA PRO A 260 -36.30 21.53 29.80
C PRO A 260 -36.79 20.68 30.96
N ASP A 261 -36.92 21.34 32.10
CA ASP A 261 -37.59 20.88 33.31
C ASP A 261 -39.11 20.75 33.06
N PRO A 262 -39.76 19.72 33.62
CA PRO A 262 -41.04 19.99 34.26
C PRO A 262 -41.13 19.35 35.64
N SER A 263 -41.53 20.20 36.58
CA SER A 263 -41.76 19.88 37.97
C SER A 263 -43.16 19.30 38.24
N HIS A 264 -43.23 18.56 39.36
CA HIS A 264 -44.40 18.15 40.14
C HIS A 264 -45.25 16.97 39.63
N THR A 265 -45.18 15.81 40.32
CA THR A 265 -46.32 15.27 41.10
C THR A 265 -45.88 14.20 42.11
N THR A 266 -46.70 14.08 43.16
CA THR A 266 -46.70 13.32 44.43
C THR A 266 -46.42 11.81 44.41
N PRO A 267 -46.07 11.20 45.57
CA PRO A 267 -45.97 9.76 45.76
C PRO A 267 -47.34 9.17 46.13
N SER A 268 -47.70 8.05 45.51
CA SER A 268 -48.76 7.17 46.03
C SER A 268 -48.44 5.72 45.66
N ASP A 269 -48.38 4.91 46.71
CA ASP A 269 -48.34 3.46 46.68
C ASP A 269 -49.39 2.89 45.74
N THR A 270 -49.00 2.00 44.84
CA THR A 270 -49.87 0.92 44.37
C THR A 270 -49.01 -0.27 43.97
N THR A 271 -49.01 -1.24 44.87
CA THR A 271 -48.64 -2.64 44.66
C THR A 271 -49.46 -3.20 43.50
N GLY A 272 -48.81 -3.53 42.39
CA GLY A 272 -49.44 -4.18 41.24
C GLY A 272 -48.40 -4.93 40.43
N GLY A 273 -48.44 -6.26 40.49
CA GLY A 273 -47.50 -7.16 39.86
C GLY A 273 -47.40 -6.94 38.35
N SER A 274 -46.25 -6.43 37.91
CA SER A 274 -45.90 -6.39 36.49
C SER A 274 -44.99 -7.58 36.21
N SER A 275 -45.58 -8.64 35.64
CA SER A 275 -44.87 -9.80 35.12
C SER A 275 -43.75 -9.34 34.18
N GLY A 276 -42.53 -9.67 34.56
CA GLY A 276 -41.30 -9.26 33.88
C GLY A 276 -41.22 -9.84 32.47
N LEU A 277 -41.45 -8.98 31.48
CA LEU A 277 -40.91 -9.18 30.14
C LEU A 277 -39.42 -8.83 30.22
N SER A 278 -38.58 -9.82 30.54
CA SER A 278 -37.13 -9.72 30.35
C SER A 278 -36.89 -9.44 28.87
N ALA A 279 -36.72 -8.16 28.54
CA ALA A 279 -36.29 -7.72 27.22
C ALA A 279 -35.01 -8.49 26.89
N VAL A 280 -35.09 -9.34 25.86
CA VAL A 280 -33.94 -10.07 25.33
C VAL A 280 -32.91 -9.02 24.91
N GLN A 281 -31.95 -8.72 25.79
CA GLN A 281 -30.82 -7.88 25.46
C GLN A 281 -30.05 -8.63 24.38
N LYS A 282 -30.12 -8.12 23.15
CA LYS A 282 -29.25 -8.59 22.08
C LYS A 282 -27.82 -8.29 22.52
N ASP A 283 -27.05 -9.34 22.78
CA ASP A 283 -25.62 -9.21 23.10
C ASP A 283 -24.93 -8.40 21.99
N VAL A 284 -24.60 -7.15 22.31
CA VAL A 284 -23.85 -6.29 21.39
C VAL A 284 -22.43 -6.85 21.35
N PRO A 285 -21.87 -7.15 20.16
CA PRO A 285 -20.52 -7.66 20.07
C PRO A 285 -19.53 -6.66 20.66
N THR A 286 -18.76 -7.09 21.66
CA THR A 286 -17.69 -6.30 22.27
C THR A 286 -16.33 -6.87 21.91
N ARG A 287 -15.31 -6.02 21.93
CA ARG A 287 -13.91 -6.40 21.83
C ARG A 287 -13.13 -5.84 23.00
N THR A 288 -12.13 -6.59 23.44
CA THR A 288 -11.18 -6.14 24.45
C THR A 288 -9.81 -5.98 23.81
N LEU A 289 -9.26 -4.77 23.89
CA LEU A 289 -7.88 -4.46 23.52
C LEU A 289 -7.02 -4.51 24.78
N MET A 290 -5.93 -5.27 24.76
CA MET A 290 -4.97 -5.36 25.85
C MET A 290 -3.69 -4.63 25.46
N PHE A 291 -3.28 -3.68 26.29
CA PHE A 291 -2.06 -2.91 26.11
C PHE A 291 -0.86 -3.60 26.77
N ARG A 292 0.36 -3.19 26.40
CA ARG A 292 1.61 -3.75 26.95
C ARG A 292 1.78 -3.49 28.47
N ASP A 293 1.17 -2.42 28.97
CA ASP A 293 1.14 -2.07 30.40
C ASP A 293 0.14 -2.93 31.20
N GLY A 294 -0.53 -3.90 30.57
CA GLY A 294 -1.56 -4.75 31.18
C GLY A 294 -2.93 -4.09 31.29
N THR A 295 -3.07 -2.80 30.95
CA THR A 295 -4.37 -2.15 30.90
C THR A 295 -5.18 -2.70 29.73
N SER A 296 -6.50 -2.78 29.89
CA SER A 296 -7.40 -3.24 28.83
C SER A 296 -8.58 -2.31 28.64
N VAL A 297 -9.07 -2.22 27.41
CA VAL A 297 -10.26 -1.46 27.04
C VAL A 297 -11.23 -2.40 26.39
N THR A 298 -12.39 -2.56 26.99
CA THR A 298 -13.52 -3.27 26.35
C THR A 298 -14.43 -2.24 25.71
N PHE A 299 -14.78 -2.44 24.44
CA PHE A 299 -15.59 -1.51 23.65
C PHE A 299 -16.51 -2.27 22.69
N ALA A 300 -17.67 -1.68 22.42
CA ALA A 300 -18.59 -2.11 21.38
C ALA A 300 -18.26 -1.45 20.03
N GLU A 301 -18.90 -1.92 18.96
CA GLU A 301 -18.72 -1.33 17.63
C GLU A 301 -19.13 0.15 17.59
N SER A 302 -20.16 0.54 18.36
CA SER A 302 -20.65 1.93 18.44
C SER A 302 -19.62 2.89 19.01
N ASP A 303 -18.70 2.41 19.84
CA ASP A 303 -17.69 3.23 20.52
C ASP A 303 -16.50 3.56 19.61
N VAL A 304 -16.39 2.86 18.47
CA VAL A 304 -15.30 3.04 17.50
C VAL A 304 -15.74 4.01 16.42
N VAL A 305 -15.17 5.22 16.43
CA VAL A 305 -15.30 6.22 15.36
C VAL A 305 -14.62 5.74 14.08
N ALA A 306 -14.94 6.38 12.94
CA ALA A 306 -14.22 6.10 11.69
C ALA A 306 -12.72 6.46 11.85
N PRO A 307 -11.80 5.73 11.17
CA PRO A 307 -10.38 6.00 11.27
C PRO A 307 -10.09 7.45 10.83
N PRO A 308 -9.38 8.24 11.65
CA PRO A 308 -9.09 9.62 11.31
C PRO A 308 -8.13 9.68 10.13
N SER A 309 -8.35 10.64 9.24
CA SER A 309 -7.47 10.87 8.09
C SER A 309 -6.22 11.60 8.56
N ILE A 310 -5.20 10.83 8.93
CA ILE A 310 -3.91 11.35 9.37
C ILE A 310 -2.82 11.06 8.33
N SER A 311 -1.88 12.00 8.19
CA SER A 311 -0.69 11.86 7.36
C SER A 311 0.53 12.28 8.16
N PHE A 312 1.61 11.50 8.04
CA PHE A 312 2.89 11.76 8.67
C PHE A 312 3.98 12.15 7.67
N ALA A 313 3.59 12.51 6.44
CA ALA A 313 4.54 12.78 5.35
C ALA A 313 5.59 13.85 5.71
N ASN A 314 5.24 14.78 6.59
CA ASN A 314 6.10 15.91 7.00
C ASN A 314 6.60 15.80 8.45
N ASN A 315 6.22 14.77 9.21
CA ASN A 315 6.58 14.69 10.62
C ASN A 315 6.64 13.23 11.12
N LEU A 316 7.81 12.59 10.88
CA LEU A 316 8.07 11.23 11.33
C LEU A 316 8.27 11.12 12.84
N GLN A 317 8.79 12.16 13.49
CA GLN A 317 8.93 12.21 14.96
C GLN A 317 7.56 12.09 15.64
N LYS A 318 6.54 12.78 15.09
CA LYS A 318 5.15 12.67 15.54
C LYS A 318 4.59 11.27 15.31
N LEU A 319 4.95 10.60 14.21
CA LEU A 319 4.56 9.20 14.02
C LEU A 319 5.16 8.31 15.12
N ASN A 320 6.46 8.45 15.39
CA ASN A 320 7.14 7.68 16.43
C ASN A 320 6.57 7.95 17.83
N SER A 321 6.22 9.20 18.15
CA SER A 321 5.60 9.56 19.43
C SER A 321 4.16 9.09 19.58
N MET A 322 3.45 8.84 18.48
CA MET A 322 2.08 8.30 18.46
C MET A 322 2.03 6.76 18.34
N TRP A 323 3.16 6.10 18.12
CA TRP A 323 3.20 4.68 17.83
C TRP A 323 2.79 3.83 19.03
N ASP A 324 3.39 4.09 20.19
CA ASP A 324 3.10 3.42 21.46
C ASP A 324 3.00 4.43 22.64
N LYS A 325 2.56 3.96 23.81
CA LYS A 325 2.39 4.79 25.02
C LYS A 325 3.70 5.16 25.71
N ASN A 326 4.85 4.70 25.22
CA ASN A 326 6.14 4.90 25.90
C ASN A 326 6.59 6.36 25.89
N ASN A 327 6.04 7.18 24.99
CA ASN A 327 6.34 8.61 24.95
C ASN A 327 5.41 9.39 25.90
N PRO A 328 5.93 10.16 26.87
CA PRO A 328 5.10 10.99 27.77
C PRO A 328 4.21 12.00 27.05
N GLN A 329 4.59 12.44 25.85
CA GLN A 329 3.84 13.39 25.01
C GLN A 329 2.89 12.71 24.03
N TYR A 330 2.69 11.39 24.17
CA TYR A 330 1.82 10.62 23.32
C TYR A 330 0.39 11.20 23.28
N ARG A 331 -0.10 11.48 22.07
CA ARG A 331 -1.47 11.94 21.81
C ARG A 331 -2.00 11.28 20.54
N SER A 332 -2.86 10.28 20.69
CA SER A 332 -3.57 9.69 19.55
C SER A 332 -4.88 10.41 19.25
N PRO A 333 -5.22 10.61 17.97
CA PRO A 333 -6.52 11.13 17.56
C PRO A 333 -7.66 10.12 17.76
N LEU A 334 -7.35 8.84 17.95
CA LEU A 334 -8.35 7.81 18.23
C LEU A 334 -8.52 7.68 19.73
N VAL A 335 -9.71 8.00 20.24
CA VAL A 335 -10.06 7.90 21.65
C VAL A 335 -11.27 6.97 21.78
N ILE A 336 -11.18 5.98 22.66
CA ILE A 336 -12.27 5.04 22.99
C ILE A 336 -12.45 5.08 24.50
N HIS A 337 -13.67 5.37 24.99
CA HIS A 337 -13.97 5.54 26.42
C HIS A 337 -12.99 6.49 27.15
N GLY A 338 -12.64 7.61 26.51
CA GLY A 338 -11.70 8.58 27.07
C GLY A 338 -10.22 8.17 27.02
N MET A 339 -9.90 6.97 26.54
CA MET A 339 -8.51 6.49 26.41
C MET A 339 -8.00 6.65 24.98
N ALA A 340 -6.88 7.37 24.84
CA ALA A 340 -6.17 7.48 23.57
C ALA A 340 -5.55 6.13 23.17
N ILE A 341 -5.85 5.66 21.95
CA ILE A 341 -5.43 4.34 21.45
C ILE A 341 -4.22 4.48 20.52
N PRO A 342 -3.04 3.92 20.87
CA PRO A 342 -1.82 4.11 20.07
C PRO A 342 -1.92 3.52 18.68
N VAL A 343 -1.18 4.08 17.73
CA VAL A 343 -1.26 3.70 16.31
C VAL A 343 -0.93 2.23 16.11
N VAL A 344 -0.04 1.65 16.92
CA VAL A 344 0.28 0.21 16.87
C VAL A 344 -0.96 -0.67 17.05
N TYR A 345 -1.96 -0.23 17.82
CA TYR A 345 -3.17 -0.99 18.13
C TYR A 345 -4.35 -0.75 17.16
N TRP A 346 -4.17 0.08 16.13
CA TRP A 346 -5.26 0.43 15.21
C TRP A 346 -5.71 -0.77 14.38
N ARG A 347 -4.81 -1.71 14.11
CA ARG A 347 -5.15 -2.96 13.45
C ARG A 347 -6.18 -3.74 14.25
N GLU A 348 -6.00 -3.90 15.56
CA GLU A 348 -6.90 -4.65 16.43
C GLU A 348 -8.27 -3.98 16.55
N VAL A 349 -8.29 -2.65 16.53
CA VAL A 349 -9.54 -1.86 16.57
C VAL A 349 -10.33 -1.98 15.27
N TYR A 350 -9.69 -1.81 14.11
CA TYR A 350 -10.41 -1.72 12.83
C TYR A 350 -10.46 -3.02 12.03
N ALA A 351 -9.52 -3.94 12.22
CA ALA A 351 -9.50 -5.17 11.44
C ALA A 351 -10.73 -6.01 11.77
N SER A 352 -11.46 -6.42 10.73
CA SER A 352 -12.49 -7.43 10.88
C SER A 352 -11.80 -8.77 11.14
N ARG A 353 -11.82 -9.26 12.38
CA ARG A 353 -11.41 -10.63 12.72
C ARG A 353 -12.51 -11.59 12.25
N SER A 354 -12.77 -11.65 10.94
CA SER A 354 -13.73 -12.59 10.36
C SER A 354 -13.07 -13.96 10.16
N LYS A 355 -12.74 -14.64 11.25
CA LYS A 355 -12.43 -16.08 11.24
C LYS A 355 -13.21 -16.85 12.31
N SER A 356 -14.34 -16.33 12.79
CA SER A 356 -15.34 -17.21 13.39
C SER A 356 -15.83 -18.15 12.29
N ARG A 357 -15.18 -19.31 12.16
CA ARG A 357 -15.54 -20.41 11.26
C ARG A 357 -16.77 -21.17 11.77
N VAL A 358 -17.62 -20.54 12.56
CA VAL A 358 -18.91 -21.14 12.92
C VAL A 358 -19.74 -21.12 11.63
N LYS A 359 -19.68 -22.24 10.92
CA LYS A 359 -20.32 -22.47 9.63
C LYS A 359 -21.83 -22.25 9.82
N GLY A 360 -22.35 -21.15 9.28
CA GLY A 360 -23.78 -20.80 9.37
C GLY A 360 -24.12 -19.60 10.24
N GLN A 361 -23.17 -19.04 11.01
CA GLN A 361 -23.39 -17.76 11.69
C GLN A 361 -23.02 -16.60 10.75
N PRO A 362 -23.91 -15.61 10.55
CA PRO A 362 -23.53 -14.39 9.85
C PRO A 362 -22.38 -13.75 10.63
N SER A 363 -21.19 -13.74 10.03
CA SER A 363 -20.03 -13.05 10.59
C SER A 363 -20.46 -11.61 10.84
N LEU A 364 -20.60 -11.23 12.12
CA LEU A 364 -20.82 -9.85 12.51
C LEU A 364 -19.60 -9.08 12.01
N LEU A 365 -19.78 -8.46 10.85
CA LEU A 365 -18.75 -7.71 10.16
C LEU A 365 -18.41 -6.52 11.02
N TRP A 366 -17.36 -6.66 11.83
CA TRP A 366 -16.84 -5.56 12.60
C TRP A 366 -16.27 -4.49 11.66
N LYS A 367 -16.87 -3.30 11.62
CA LYS A 367 -16.43 -2.13 10.82
C LYS A 367 -15.98 -2.50 9.39
N PRO A 368 -16.88 -3.05 8.55
CA PRO A 368 -16.52 -3.57 7.24
C PRO A 368 -15.86 -2.47 6.39
N GLY A 369 -14.68 -2.78 5.84
CA GLY A 369 -13.97 -1.90 4.92
C GLY A 369 -13.16 -0.76 5.56
N GLN A 370 -13.35 -0.43 6.85
CA GLN A 370 -12.60 0.67 7.48
C GLN A 370 -11.09 0.38 7.54
N TRP A 371 -10.71 -0.84 7.95
CA TRP A 371 -9.30 -1.25 7.95
C TRP A 371 -8.66 -1.18 6.57
N LYS A 372 -9.41 -1.51 5.50
CA LYS A 372 -8.89 -1.50 4.12
C LYS A 372 -8.35 -0.13 3.71
N GLY A 373 -8.96 0.95 4.19
CA GLY A 373 -8.54 2.32 3.86
C GLY A 373 -7.22 2.73 4.50
N ILE A 374 -6.92 2.23 5.71
CA ILE A 374 -5.75 2.63 6.49
C ILE A 374 -4.62 1.59 6.50
N LYS A 375 -4.91 0.33 6.14
CA LYS A 375 -3.97 -0.79 6.20
C LYS A 375 -2.62 -0.48 5.54
N ASN A 376 -2.63 0.08 4.32
CA ASN A 376 -1.39 0.36 3.60
C ASN A 376 -0.54 1.40 4.32
N SER A 377 -1.15 2.51 4.74
CA SER A 377 -0.46 3.55 5.50
C SER A 377 0.06 3.01 6.83
N TRP A 378 -0.73 2.21 7.55
CA TRP A 378 -0.30 1.58 8.80
C TRP A 378 0.91 0.65 8.61
N SER A 379 0.95 -0.17 7.55
CA SER A 379 2.11 -1.03 7.27
C SER A 379 3.38 -0.25 6.92
N GLU A 380 3.23 0.87 6.20
CA GLU A 380 4.35 1.80 5.94
C GLU A 380 4.83 2.44 7.23
N TRP A 381 3.91 2.93 8.07
CA TRP A 381 4.24 3.52 9.37
C TRP A 381 4.96 2.54 10.28
N LYS A 382 4.48 1.29 10.37
CA LYS A 382 5.15 0.22 11.12
C LYS A 382 6.59 0.06 10.66
N SER A 383 6.80 -0.03 9.35
CA SER A 383 8.13 -0.22 8.76
C SER A 383 9.07 0.96 9.03
N ILE A 384 8.55 2.19 8.95
CA ILE A 384 9.32 3.40 9.26
C ILE A 384 9.69 3.42 10.74
N VAL A 385 8.74 3.21 11.65
CA VAL A 385 8.99 3.25 13.10
C VAL A 385 9.97 2.17 13.52
N ALA A 386 9.86 0.97 12.94
CA ALA A 386 10.82 -0.11 13.18
C ALA A 386 12.24 0.32 12.82
N GLN A 387 12.45 0.91 11.64
CA GLN A 387 13.76 1.42 11.23
C GLN A 387 14.23 2.61 12.06
N PHE A 388 13.32 3.51 12.44
CA PHE A 388 13.61 4.68 13.28
C PHE A 388 14.10 4.26 14.68
N ARG A 389 13.61 3.14 15.22
CA ARG A 389 13.97 2.64 16.55
C ARG A 389 15.16 1.68 16.58
N GLN A 390 15.69 1.27 15.42
CA GLN A 390 16.85 0.37 15.33
C GLN A 390 18.19 1.01 15.72
N GLY A 391 18.23 2.32 16.00
CA GLY A 391 19.45 3.05 16.35
C GLY A 391 19.12 4.44 16.91
N SER A 392 20.09 5.34 16.82
CA SER A 392 19.84 6.76 17.14
C SER A 392 19.07 7.45 16.01
N GLU A 393 18.44 8.59 16.33
CA GLU A 393 17.80 9.43 15.31
C GLU A 393 18.80 9.91 14.24
N ASP A 394 20.03 10.22 14.65
CA ASP A 394 21.11 10.62 13.73
C ASP A 394 21.50 9.48 12.79
N ASP A 395 21.53 8.23 13.27
CA ASP A 395 21.80 7.06 12.42
C ASP A 395 20.67 6.82 11.41
N PHE A 396 19.42 7.03 11.83
CA PHE A 396 18.28 6.98 10.92
C PHE A 396 18.43 8.03 9.83
N TRP A 397 18.63 9.31 10.19
CA TRP A 397 18.74 10.37 9.18
C TRP A 397 19.99 10.24 8.31
N ARG A 398 21.11 9.74 8.84
CA ARG A 398 22.30 9.43 8.03
C ARG A 398 21.99 8.40 6.94
N ARG A 399 21.17 7.39 7.23
CA ARG A 399 20.74 6.36 6.25
C ARG A 399 19.69 6.87 5.27
N PHE A 400 18.86 7.81 5.72
CA PHE A 400 17.73 8.35 4.97
C PHE A 400 17.91 9.82 4.62
N SER A 401 19.14 10.22 4.29
CA SER A 401 19.47 11.50 3.67
C SER A 401 20.08 11.27 2.30
N ASP A 402 19.98 12.27 1.44
CA ASP A 402 20.68 12.27 0.16
C ASP A 402 22.18 12.58 0.33
N SER A 403 22.93 12.59 -0.77
CA SER A 403 24.36 12.90 -0.77
C SER A 403 24.68 14.33 -0.34
N SER A 404 23.70 15.22 -0.27
CA SER A 404 23.85 16.59 0.23
C SER A 404 23.56 16.72 1.73
N GLY A 405 23.17 15.63 2.39
CA GLY A 405 22.76 15.61 3.79
C GLY A 405 21.33 16.09 4.02
N VAL A 406 20.53 16.27 2.97
CA VAL A 406 19.12 16.63 3.09
C VAL A 406 18.29 15.37 3.32
N HIS A 407 17.44 15.41 4.33
CA HIS A 407 16.58 14.29 4.69
C HIS A 407 15.63 13.93 3.54
N LEU A 408 15.52 12.65 3.25
CA LEU A 408 14.61 12.15 2.22
C LEU A 408 13.15 12.40 2.63
N GLY A 409 12.30 12.69 1.64
CA GLY A 409 10.85 12.79 1.86
C GLY A 409 10.22 11.41 2.17
N TYR A 410 9.05 11.40 2.79
CA TYR A 410 8.34 10.17 3.22
C TYR A 410 8.32 9.06 2.16
N THR A 411 7.91 9.37 0.93
CA THR A 411 7.82 8.36 -0.15
C THR A 411 9.19 7.78 -0.52
N ALA A 412 10.25 8.60 -0.50
CA ALA A 412 11.60 8.14 -0.76
C ALA A 412 12.13 7.26 0.37
N ILE A 413 11.79 7.59 1.63
CA ILE A 413 12.09 6.74 2.79
C ILE A 413 11.41 5.37 2.66
N VAL A 414 10.11 5.34 2.38
CA VAL A 414 9.38 4.07 2.17
C VAL A 414 10.00 3.26 1.02
N GLY A 415 10.32 3.91 -0.09
CA GLY A 415 11.02 3.28 -1.22
C GLY A 415 12.34 2.64 -0.80
N ARG A 416 13.18 3.40 -0.09
CA ARG A 416 14.48 2.92 0.40
C ARG A 416 14.36 1.78 1.40
N ILE A 417 13.38 1.81 2.30
CA ILE A 417 13.10 0.71 3.23
C ILE A 417 12.71 -0.56 2.45
N ASN A 418 11.90 -0.43 1.41
CA ASN A 418 11.50 -1.57 0.57
C ASN A 418 12.68 -2.13 -0.23
N GLU A 419 13.59 -1.29 -0.72
CA GLU A 419 14.85 -1.73 -1.36
C GLU A 419 15.71 -2.54 -0.40
N ILE A 420 15.89 -2.08 0.85
CA ILE A 420 16.65 -2.78 1.88
C ILE A 420 16.01 -4.15 2.16
N LYS A 421 14.69 -4.20 2.41
CA LYS A 421 13.97 -5.46 2.63
C LYS A 421 14.10 -6.43 1.46
N LEU A 422 14.00 -5.93 0.24
CA LEU A 422 14.15 -6.77 -0.96
C LEU A 422 15.57 -7.35 -1.07
N ALA A 423 16.59 -6.56 -0.76
CA ALA A 423 17.98 -7.03 -0.76
C ALA A 423 18.20 -8.11 0.32
N GLU A 424 17.69 -7.89 1.53
CA GLU A 424 17.74 -8.87 2.63
C GLU A 424 17.02 -10.17 2.27
N ASP A 425 15.79 -10.06 1.74
CA ASP A 425 15.01 -11.21 1.30
C ASP A 425 15.73 -11.99 0.19
N THR A 426 16.41 -11.30 -0.73
CA THR A 426 17.21 -11.94 -1.80
C THR A 426 18.38 -12.73 -1.23
N ILE A 427 19.10 -12.17 -0.25
CA ILE A 427 20.17 -12.87 0.46
C ILE A 427 19.62 -14.11 1.18
N LEU A 428 18.45 -14.02 1.81
CA LEU A 428 17.83 -15.15 2.49
C LEU A 428 17.35 -16.23 1.50
N VAL A 429 16.85 -15.86 0.33
CA VAL A 429 16.52 -16.82 -0.73
C VAL A 429 17.76 -17.56 -1.21
N GLN A 430 18.88 -16.85 -1.44
CA GLN A 430 20.14 -17.49 -1.84
C GLN A 430 20.64 -18.46 -0.76
N LYS A 431 20.58 -18.07 0.52
CA LYS A 431 20.91 -18.96 1.64
C LYS A 431 20.00 -20.19 1.69
N ALA A 432 18.70 -19.99 1.52
CA ALA A 432 17.74 -21.08 1.48
C ALA A 432 18.00 -22.05 0.31
N GLN A 433 18.33 -21.53 -0.87
CA GLN A 433 18.67 -22.35 -2.04
C GLN A 433 19.96 -23.14 -1.81
N ALA A 434 20.99 -22.50 -1.27
CA ALA A 434 22.27 -23.15 -0.98
C ALA A 434 22.12 -24.25 0.09
N GLU A 435 21.31 -24.01 1.12
CA GLU A 435 21.15 -24.94 2.23
C GLU A 435 20.23 -26.13 1.89
N TYR A 436 19.12 -25.87 1.21
CA TYR A 436 18.09 -26.88 0.98
C TYR A 436 18.17 -27.53 -0.39
N CYS A 437 18.96 -27.00 -1.34
CA CYS A 437 19.28 -27.55 -2.68
C CYS A 437 18.18 -28.49 -3.24
N ASP A 438 18.36 -29.81 -3.15
CA ASP A 438 17.46 -30.85 -3.68
C ASP A 438 16.05 -30.86 -3.05
N THR A 439 15.94 -30.41 -1.80
CA THR A 439 14.68 -30.32 -1.06
C THR A 439 14.03 -28.94 -1.13
N PHE A 440 14.66 -27.96 -1.79
CA PHE A 440 14.18 -26.58 -1.84
C PHE A 440 12.75 -26.50 -2.36
N ASP A 441 12.44 -27.18 -3.46
CA ASP A 441 11.09 -27.11 -4.05
C ASP A 441 10.02 -27.73 -3.15
N THR A 442 10.38 -28.77 -2.42
CA THR A 442 9.47 -29.43 -1.48
C THR A 442 9.20 -28.53 -0.28
N ILE A 443 10.27 -28.00 0.31
CA ILE A 443 10.21 -27.16 1.51
C ILE A 443 9.58 -25.80 1.19
N PHE A 444 9.89 -25.16 0.07
CA PHE A 444 9.40 -23.83 -0.29
C PHE A 444 8.19 -23.85 -1.22
N SER A 445 7.30 -24.83 -1.05
CA SER A 445 6.02 -24.90 -1.74
C SER A 445 4.81 -24.63 -0.84
N TYR A 446 3.65 -24.44 -1.47
CA TYR A 446 2.33 -24.36 -0.84
C TYR A 446 1.29 -25.13 -1.68
N LYS A 447 0.21 -25.60 -1.05
CA LYS A 447 -0.89 -26.29 -1.75
C LYS A 447 -1.95 -25.31 -2.21
N LYS A 448 -2.27 -25.30 -3.51
CA LYS A 448 -3.35 -24.52 -4.11
C LYS A 448 -4.21 -25.42 -4.99
N SER A 449 -5.49 -25.57 -4.63
CA SER A 449 -6.45 -26.42 -5.35
C SER A 449 -5.95 -27.87 -5.52
N GLY A 450 -5.39 -28.46 -4.46
CA GLY A 450 -4.86 -29.84 -4.48
C GLY A 450 -3.51 -30.00 -5.19
N LYS A 451 -2.99 -28.96 -5.85
CA LYS A 451 -1.68 -28.97 -6.50
C LYS A 451 -0.64 -28.28 -5.63
N THR A 452 0.58 -28.83 -5.59
CA THR A 452 1.73 -28.20 -4.96
C THR A 452 2.30 -27.14 -5.90
N CYS A 453 2.51 -25.93 -5.41
CA CYS A 453 3.04 -24.80 -6.16
C CYS A 453 4.26 -24.22 -5.42
N LEU A 454 5.35 -23.95 -6.14
CA LEU A 454 6.53 -23.30 -5.58
C LEU A 454 6.22 -21.84 -5.20
N LEU A 455 6.78 -21.37 -4.08
CA LEU A 455 6.74 -19.96 -3.70
C LEU A 455 7.60 -19.16 -4.69
N LYS A 456 7.00 -18.17 -5.36
CA LYS A 456 7.69 -17.36 -6.38
C LYS A 456 8.25 -16.04 -5.84
N LYS A 457 7.71 -15.54 -4.73
CA LYS A 457 8.08 -14.23 -4.16
C LYS A 457 9.26 -14.41 -3.21
N ALA A 458 10.31 -13.61 -3.38
CA ALA A 458 11.49 -13.61 -2.51
C ALA A 458 11.10 -13.45 -1.03
N SER A 459 10.23 -12.48 -0.71
CA SER A 459 9.74 -12.27 0.65
C SER A 459 9.02 -13.48 1.25
N ALA A 460 8.25 -14.23 0.44
CA ALA A 460 7.57 -15.41 0.93
C ALA A 460 8.54 -16.57 1.21
N ILE A 461 9.57 -16.72 0.39
CA ILE A 461 10.66 -17.70 0.60
C ILE A 461 11.46 -17.29 1.84
N ALA A 462 11.90 -16.03 1.93
CA ALA A 462 12.66 -15.49 3.05
C ALA A 462 11.92 -15.65 4.38
N ARG A 463 10.62 -15.32 4.42
CA ARG A 463 9.78 -15.54 5.61
C ARG A 463 9.73 -17.01 6.03
N LYS A 464 9.51 -17.93 5.08
CA LYS A 464 9.49 -19.37 5.37
C LYS A 464 10.87 -19.87 5.83
N TYR A 465 11.94 -19.31 5.30
CA TYR A 465 13.30 -19.62 5.74
C TYR A 465 13.54 -19.13 7.17
N ARG A 466 13.11 -17.91 7.52
CA ARG A 466 13.17 -17.39 8.90
C ARG A 466 12.39 -18.29 9.87
N GLU A 467 11.19 -18.73 9.50
CA GLU A 467 10.37 -19.65 10.29
C GLU A 467 11.09 -20.99 10.54
N LEU A 468 11.65 -21.61 9.51
CA LEU A 468 12.42 -22.86 9.63
C LEU A 468 13.67 -22.71 10.50
N LYS A 469 14.25 -21.52 10.55
CA LYS A 469 15.43 -21.20 11.36
C LYS A 469 15.10 -20.73 12.78
N GLY A 470 13.82 -20.56 13.12
CA GLY A 470 13.43 -19.94 14.39
C GLY A 470 13.86 -18.47 14.50
N LEU A 471 14.08 -17.80 13.37
CA LEU A 471 14.44 -16.38 13.27
C LEU A 471 13.19 -15.51 13.04
N ILE A 472 12.06 -15.90 13.62
CA ILE A 472 10.79 -15.19 13.44
C ILE A 472 10.95 -13.78 14.04
N ASP A 473 10.88 -12.77 13.18
CA ASP A 473 10.77 -11.38 13.60
C ASP A 473 9.29 -11.12 13.94
N GLU A 474 9.01 -10.36 14.99
CA GLU A 474 7.67 -9.83 15.31
C GLU A 474 7.03 -9.09 14.11
N HIS A 475 7.82 -8.72 13.11
CA HIS A 475 7.36 -8.14 11.86
C HIS A 475 6.69 -9.11 10.89
N ASP A 476 6.97 -10.41 10.96
CA ASP A 476 6.51 -11.40 9.97
C ASP A 476 5.09 -11.94 10.21
N GLU A 477 4.53 -11.75 11.41
CA GLU A 477 3.22 -12.28 11.80
C GLU A 477 2.04 -11.61 11.08
N ASP A 478 2.23 -10.41 10.56
CA ASP A 478 1.14 -9.60 10.02
C ASP A 478 0.62 -10.09 8.67
N ASP A 479 1.48 -10.76 7.90
CA ASP A 479 1.19 -11.26 6.55
C ASP A 479 0.61 -12.68 6.55
N GLN A 480 0.40 -13.30 7.72
CA GLN A 480 -0.14 -14.67 7.82
C GLN A 480 -1.68 -14.72 7.73
N TRP A 481 -2.34 -13.57 7.67
CA TRP A 481 -3.81 -13.43 7.74
C TRP A 481 -4.48 -13.03 6.42
N GLU A 482 -3.72 -13.00 5.31
CA GLU A 482 -4.23 -12.91 3.93
C GLU A 482 -4.36 -14.30 3.30
#